data_AF-A0A7L3WDB0-F1
#
_entry.id   AF-A0A7L3WDB0-F1
#
_cell.length_a   1.000
_cell.length_b   1.000
_cell.length_c   1.000
_cell.angle_alpha   90.00
_cell.angle_beta   90.00
_cell.angle_gamma   90.00
#
_symmetry.space_group_name_H-M   'P 1'
#
loop_
_entity.id
_entity.type
_entity.pdbx_description
1 polymer ?
#
loop_
_entity_poly.entity_id
_entity_poly.type
_entity_poly.pdbx_seq_one_letter_code
_entity_poly.pdbx_strand_id
1 'polypeptide(L)'
;SLNEETFYGLDCLCPQKKLCLDLELTSPGVGIQVTLTKGHPSRTFRQAAVLVVAVTKLLKRSAHKDFADSDLGSFLDDIFEPISFQKIESSYTGAPVYRYTRSQSFDILDIDHKCFVLESPTQLVALHLQGPSNGRKVKLNIALYRPRSSQGGPGTGQVPVALGIKGYQLYMSCVMSGAEPVLQLEEADIRRDIESEEMTRFIFYRLDSPAEGTTRFESAAFPGWFICTSLQPRQPVGITNQPDQVNIATYELSRH
;
A
#
# COMPACT_ATOMS: atom_id res chain seq x y z
N SER A 1 -63.08 -39.08 7.18
CA SER A 1 -61.85 -39.72 6.70
C SER A 1 -60.85 -38.59 6.43
N LEU A 2 -60.17 -38.06 7.43
CA LEU A 2 -59.04 -38.66 8.17
C LEU A 2 -57.95 -39.15 7.20
N ASN A 3 -56.92 -38.32 7.01
CA ASN A 3 -55.54 -38.69 7.36
C ASN A 3 -54.69 -37.41 7.50
N GLU A 4 -54.29 -37.17 8.74
CA GLU A 4 -53.04 -36.51 9.18
C GLU A 4 -51.84 -37.33 8.60
N GLU A 5 -50.60 -36.85 8.45
CA GLU A 5 -49.75 -36.15 9.43
C GLU A 5 -48.65 -35.31 8.75
N THR A 6 -48.45 -34.14 9.36
CA THR A 6 -47.27 -33.26 9.50
C THR A 6 -45.87 -33.87 9.32
N PHE A 7 -44.96 -33.12 8.69
CA PHE A 7 -43.60 -32.88 9.22
C PHE A 7 -43.10 -31.46 8.87
N TYR A 8 -42.66 -30.75 9.92
CA TYR A 8 -42.02 -29.43 10.02
C TYR A 8 -40.72 -29.35 9.18
N GLY A 9 -40.09 -28.23 8.83
CA GLY A 9 -40.10 -26.84 9.28
C GLY A 9 -38.74 -26.21 8.88
N LEU A 10 -38.73 -24.90 8.66
CA LEU A 10 -37.62 -24.06 8.19
C LEU A 10 -36.43 -23.92 9.16
N ASP A 11 -35.36 -23.27 8.64
CA ASP A 11 -34.28 -22.55 9.33
C ASP A 11 -32.94 -23.27 9.62
N CYS A 12 -32.03 -23.19 8.65
CA CYS A 12 -30.60 -23.37 8.90
C CYS A 12 -30.00 -22.08 9.51
N LEU A 13 -30.03 -22.01 10.84
CA LEU A 13 -29.24 -21.08 11.64
C LEU A 13 -27.76 -21.50 11.64
N CYS A 14 -26.89 -20.59 11.19
CA CYS A 14 -25.45 -20.67 11.41
C CYS A 14 -25.11 -20.50 12.90
N PRO A 15 -24.19 -21.29 13.46
CA PRO A 15 -23.34 -20.83 14.54
C PRO A 15 -21.88 -20.76 14.07
N GLN A 16 -21.33 -19.55 14.07
CA GLN A 16 -19.88 -19.35 14.10
C GLN A 16 -19.33 -19.99 15.39
N LYS A 17 -18.39 -20.94 15.27
CA LYS A 17 -17.47 -21.25 16.36
C LYS A 17 -16.04 -20.92 15.92
N LYS A 18 -15.52 -19.90 16.59
CA LYS A 18 -14.13 -19.49 16.71
C LYS A 18 -13.30 -20.69 17.19
N LEU A 19 -12.22 -21.05 16.49
CA LEU A 19 -11.17 -21.87 17.08
C LEU A 19 -9.96 -20.97 17.31
N CYS A 20 -9.69 -20.70 18.58
CA CYS A 20 -8.43 -20.14 19.05
C CYS A 20 -7.37 -21.24 18.89
N LEU A 21 -6.27 -20.96 18.20
CA LEU A 21 -5.09 -21.80 18.25
C LEU A 21 -3.99 -20.98 18.93
N ASP A 22 -3.89 -21.21 20.23
CA ASP A 22 -2.66 -21.04 20.99
C ASP A 22 -1.73 -22.19 20.54
N LEU A 23 -0.56 -21.88 20.00
CA LEU A 23 0.46 -22.90 19.76
C LEU A 23 1.80 -22.35 20.19
N GLU A 24 2.17 -22.71 21.42
CA GLU A 24 3.55 -22.66 21.87
C GLU A 24 4.46 -23.44 20.91
N LEU A 25 5.64 -22.87 20.69
CA LEU A 25 6.73 -23.44 19.91
C LEU A 25 7.11 -24.83 20.44
N THR A 26 7.25 -25.77 19.50
CA THR A 26 8.38 -26.73 19.45
C THR A 26 8.34 -27.44 18.09
N SER A 27 9.29 -27.12 17.21
CA SER A 27 9.41 -27.74 15.88
C SER A 27 10.32 -28.97 15.92
N PRO A 28 9.96 -30.09 15.30
CA PRO A 28 10.93 -30.94 14.62
C PRO A 28 11.13 -30.42 13.18
N GLY A 29 12.38 -30.34 12.75
CA GLY A 29 12.81 -29.71 11.49
C GLY A 29 12.42 -30.46 10.22
N VAL A 30 11.13 -30.44 9.86
CA VAL A 30 10.67 -30.70 8.50
C VAL A 30 9.74 -29.54 8.11
N GLY A 31 10.28 -28.61 7.32
CA GLY A 31 9.54 -27.45 6.84
C GLY A 31 8.47 -27.87 5.82
N ILE A 32 7.25 -28.15 6.27
CA ILE A 32 6.12 -28.38 5.39
C ILE A 32 5.56 -27.02 4.95
N GLN A 33 5.84 -26.62 3.70
CA GLN A 33 5.30 -25.38 3.13
C GLN A 33 3.99 -25.69 2.39
N VAL A 34 2.85 -25.38 3.01
CA VAL A 34 1.52 -25.53 2.39
C VAL A 34 1.21 -24.27 1.58
N THR A 35 1.08 -24.42 0.25
CA THR A 35 0.70 -23.31 -0.64
C THR A 35 -0.80 -23.32 -0.84
N LEU A 36 -1.50 -22.25 -0.43
CA LEU A 36 -2.93 -22.08 -0.70
C LEU A 36 -3.10 -21.40 -2.07
N THR A 37 -3.36 -22.19 -3.12
CA THR A 37 -3.64 -21.65 -4.45
C THR A 37 -5.01 -20.96 -4.45
N LYS A 38 -5.04 -19.62 -4.61
CA LYS A 38 -6.27 -18.87 -4.91
C LYS A 38 -6.71 -19.15 -6.35
N GLY A 39 -7.34 -20.30 -6.54
CA GLY A 39 -8.03 -20.66 -7.76
C GLY A 39 -9.05 -21.73 -7.43
N HIS A 40 -10.24 -21.68 -8.03
CA HIS A 40 -11.13 -22.83 -7.94
C HIS A 40 -10.39 -24.04 -8.52
N PRO A 41 -10.17 -25.12 -7.75
CA PRO A 41 -9.50 -26.29 -8.27
C PRO A 41 -10.44 -26.92 -9.29
N SER A 42 -10.23 -26.67 -10.58
CA SER A 42 -10.82 -27.50 -11.61
C SER A 42 -10.22 -28.89 -11.42
N ARG A 43 -11.04 -29.82 -10.94
CA ARG A 43 -10.64 -31.23 -10.78
C ARG A 43 -10.24 -31.75 -12.15
N THR A 44 -8.94 -31.85 -12.40
CA THR A 44 -8.44 -32.41 -13.66
C THR A 44 -8.28 -33.92 -13.52
N PHE A 45 -8.50 -34.65 -14.61
CA PHE A 45 -8.26 -36.10 -14.65
C PHE A 45 -6.82 -36.45 -14.21
N ARG A 46 -5.86 -35.56 -14.50
CA ARG A 46 -4.47 -35.68 -14.05
C ARG A 46 -4.35 -35.73 -12.53
N GLN A 47 -5.06 -34.86 -11.79
CA GLN A 47 -5.04 -34.88 -10.32
C GLN A 47 -5.63 -36.17 -9.77
N ALA A 48 -6.74 -36.65 -10.35
CA ALA A 48 -7.35 -37.92 -9.95
C ALA A 48 -6.43 -39.11 -10.22
N ALA A 49 -5.78 -39.16 -11.38
CA ALA A 49 -4.83 -40.21 -11.74
C ALA A 49 -3.61 -40.24 -10.80
N VAL A 50 -3.05 -39.07 -10.47
CA VAL A 50 -1.94 -38.96 -9.48
C VAL A 50 -2.37 -39.49 -8.12
N LEU A 51 -3.59 -39.14 -7.65
CA LEU A 51 -4.10 -39.61 -6.37
C LEU A 51 -4.31 -41.14 -6.36
N VAL A 52 -4.87 -41.69 -7.44
CA VAL A 52 -5.09 -43.14 -7.60
C VAL A 52 -3.76 -43.89 -7.62
N VAL A 53 -2.76 -43.39 -8.35
CA VAL A 53 -1.43 -44.02 -8.40
C VAL A 53 -0.76 -43.99 -7.04
N ALA A 54 -0.81 -42.85 -6.33
CA ALA A 54 -0.26 -42.70 -4.99
C ALA A 54 -0.91 -43.67 -3.98
N VAL A 55 -2.25 -43.75 -3.96
CA VAL A 55 -2.99 -44.68 -3.09
C VAL A 55 -2.70 -46.14 -3.45
N THR A 56 -2.58 -46.45 -4.74
CA THR A 56 -2.26 -47.82 -5.19
C THR A 56 -0.84 -48.22 -4.78
N LYS A 57 0.13 -47.30 -4.83
CA LYS A 57 1.50 -47.55 -4.31
C LYS A 57 1.51 -47.74 -2.80
N LEU A 58 0.73 -46.95 -2.06
CA LEU A 58 0.57 -47.08 -0.61
C LEU A 58 0.02 -48.46 -0.24
N LEU A 59 -1.04 -48.92 -0.92
CA LEU A 59 -1.69 -50.21 -0.65
C LEU A 59 -0.87 -51.43 -1.06
N LYS A 60 0.12 -51.27 -1.97
CA LYS A 60 1.01 -52.36 -2.41
C LYS A 60 2.17 -52.63 -1.45
N ARG A 61 2.38 -51.81 -0.42
CA ARG A 61 3.47 -52.01 0.54
C ARG A 61 3.04 -53.01 1.62
N SER A 62 3.87 -54.04 1.85
CA SER A 62 3.63 -55.05 2.89
C SER A 62 3.62 -54.40 4.27
N ALA A 63 2.54 -54.58 5.02
CA ALA A 63 2.34 -54.01 6.35
C ALA A 63 3.20 -54.71 7.41
N HIS A 64 4.51 -54.45 7.45
CA HIS A 64 5.35 -54.78 8.61
C HIS A 64 6.58 -53.87 8.65
N LYS A 65 6.50 -52.77 9.41
CA LYS A 65 7.60 -52.09 10.12
C LYS A 65 7.00 -50.99 10.99
N ASP A 66 7.51 -50.82 12.21
CA ASP A 66 7.16 -49.71 13.07
C ASP A 66 7.51 -48.41 12.34
N PHE A 67 6.51 -47.57 12.09
CA PHE A 67 6.65 -46.32 11.35
C PHE A 67 7.05 -45.22 12.34
N ALA A 68 8.25 -44.66 12.19
CA ALA A 68 8.73 -43.53 12.99
C ALA A 68 8.71 -42.23 12.18
N ASP A 69 8.68 -41.08 12.85
CA ASP A 69 8.64 -39.76 12.18
C ASP A 69 9.84 -39.52 11.24
N SER A 70 10.98 -40.16 11.51
CA SER A 70 12.16 -40.13 10.64
C SER A 70 11.93 -40.80 9.27
N ASP A 71 10.98 -41.73 9.19
CA ASP A 71 10.69 -42.46 7.95
C ASP A 71 9.79 -41.67 6.99
N LEU A 72 9.15 -40.58 7.49
CA LEU A 72 8.17 -39.79 6.76
C LEU A 72 8.75 -39.18 5.47
N GLY A 73 10.00 -38.72 5.49
CA GLY A 73 10.65 -38.15 4.30
C GLY A 73 10.78 -39.17 3.18
N SER A 74 11.41 -40.31 3.47
CA SER A 74 11.55 -41.41 2.51
C SER A 74 10.21 -41.99 2.05
N PHE A 75 9.20 -42.00 2.93
CA PHE A 75 7.84 -42.43 2.61
C PHE A 75 7.19 -41.56 1.53
N LEU A 76 7.35 -40.25 1.62
CA LEU A 76 6.77 -39.33 0.65
C LEU A 76 7.50 -39.42 -0.71
N ASP A 77 8.82 -39.58 -0.71
CA ASP A 77 9.63 -39.73 -1.92
C ASP A 77 9.31 -41.02 -2.70
N ASP A 78 8.98 -42.12 -2.01
CA ASP A 78 8.59 -43.40 -2.65
C ASP A 78 7.21 -43.32 -3.34
N ILE A 79 6.27 -42.59 -2.71
CA ILE A 79 4.88 -42.50 -3.16
C ILE A 79 4.75 -41.50 -4.31
N PHE A 80 5.37 -40.33 -4.15
CA PHE A 80 5.26 -39.23 -5.09
C PHE A 80 6.50 -39.15 -5.96
N GLU A 81 6.31 -39.27 -7.28
CA GLU A 81 7.37 -38.96 -8.22
C GLU A 81 7.77 -37.48 -8.03
N PRO A 82 9.07 -37.15 -7.88
CA PRO A 82 9.49 -35.79 -7.56
C PRO A 82 9.01 -34.84 -8.66
N ILE A 83 8.03 -34.01 -8.32
CA ILE A 83 7.59 -32.94 -9.21
C ILE A 83 8.72 -31.93 -9.20
N SER A 84 9.37 -31.72 -10.35
CA SER A 84 10.35 -30.65 -10.49
C SER A 84 9.64 -29.31 -10.31
N PHE A 85 9.74 -28.74 -9.12
CA PHE A 85 9.31 -27.37 -8.90
C PHE A 85 10.37 -26.47 -9.52
N GLN A 86 9.95 -25.62 -10.46
CA GLN A 86 10.77 -24.49 -10.84
C GLN A 86 10.88 -23.63 -9.58
N LYS A 87 12.05 -23.66 -8.92
CA LYS A 87 12.37 -22.74 -7.85
C LYS A 87 12.38 -21.36 -8.47
N ILE A 88 11.23 -20.70 -8.46
CA ILE A 88 11.18 -19.27 -8.67
C ILE A 88 11.80 -18.73 -7.40
N GLU A 89 13.09 -18.43 -7.47
CA GLU A 89 13.70 -17.49 -6.53
C GLU A 89 12.97 -16.18 -6.77
N SER A 90 11.89 -15.98 -6.01
CA SER A 90 11.32 -14.66 -5.84
C SER A 90 12.43 -13.83 -5.23
N SER A 91 13.09 -13.03 -6.06
CA SER A 91 13.89 -11.91 -5.58
C SER A 91 13.02 -11.17 -4.57
N TYR A 92 13.49 -11.06 -3.34
CA TYR A 92 12.80 -10.40 -2.23
C TYR A 92 12.29 -9.01 -2.65
N THR A 93 11.08 -8.90 -3.18
CA THR A 93 10.34 -7.65 -3.09
C THR A 93 9.55 -7.74 -1.79
N GLY A 94 10.14 -7.19 -0.74
CA GLY A 94 9.42 -6.97 0.51
C GLY A 94 8.11 -6.24 0.24
N ALA A 95 7.10 -6.41 1.10
CA ALA A 95 5.86 -5.66 0.98
C ALA A 95 6.14 -4.15 0.87
N PRO A 96 5.43 -3.40 0.01
CA PRO A 96 5.74 -2.01 -0.28
C PRO A 96 5.69 -1.14 0.98
N VAL A 97 6.51 -0.10 0.99
CA VAL A 97 6.58 0.91 2.06
C VAL A 97 5.24 1.62 2.18
N TYR A 98 4.68 2.03 1.04
CA TYR A 98 3.35 2.64 0.95
C TYR A 98 2.53 1.98 -0.15
N ARG A 99 1.28 1.61 0.16
CA ARG A 99 0.35 1.05 -0.82
C ARG A 99 -0.53 2.14 -1.40
N TYR A 100 -0.54 2.27 -2.72
CA TYR A 100 -1.41 3.22 -3.41
C TYR A 100 -2.88 2.86 -3.19
N THR A 101 -3.73 3.88 -3.11
CA THR A 101 -5.17 3.67 -2.92
C THR A 101 -6.01 4.32 -4.01
N ARG A 102 -5.92 5.64 -4.14
CA ARG A 102 -6.70 6.46 -5.08
C ARG A 102 -6.03 7.82 -5.24
N SER A 103 -6.46 8.59 -6.24
CA SER A 103 -6.07 9.98 -6.41
C SER A 103 -7.29 10.88 -6.45
N GLN A 104 -7.16 12.12 -5.97
CA GLN A 104 -8.21 13.13 -6.06
C GLN A 104 -7.61 14.50 -6.41
N SER A 105 -8.35 15.26 -7.24
CA SER A 105 -7.95 16.60 -7.64
C SER A 105 -8.40 17.66 -6.63
N PHE A 106 -7.51 18.60 -6.34
CA PHE A 106 -7.78 19.73 -5.46
C PHE A 106 -7.28 21.03 -6.08
N ASP A 107 -8.02 22.10 -5.85
CA ASP A 107 -7.42 23.42 -5.81
C ASP A 107 -6.64 23.58 -4.51
N ILE A 108 -5.52 24.29 -4.59
CA ILE A 108 -4.72 24.69 -3.44
C ILE A 108 -4.53 26.20 -3.45
N LEU A 109 -4.67 26.80 -2.26
CA LEU A 109 -4.30 28.16 -1.96
C LEU A 109 -3.50 28.16 -0.66
N ASP A 110 -2.51 29.02 -0.53
CA ASP A 110 -1.95 29.31 0.79
C ASP A 110 -2.91 30.20 1.60
N ILE A 111 -2.65 30.39 2.90
CA ILE A 111 -3.54 31.16 3.78
C ILE A 111 -3.63 32.65 3.43
N ASP A 112 -2.73 33.15 2.58
CA ASP A 112 -2.76 34.50 2.01
C ASP A 112 -3.38 34.49 0.60
N HIS A 113 -4.09 33.40 0.24
CA HIS A 113 -4.79 33.21 -1.03
C HIS A 113 -3.89 33.25 -2.28
N LYS A 114 -2.59 32.97 -2.16
CA LYS A 114 -1.75 32.73 -3.33
C LYS A 114 -1.99 31.32 -3.86
N CYS A 115 -2.05 31.20 -5.17
CA CYS A 115 -2.15 29.92 -5.85
C CYS A 115 -0.82 29.52 -6.49
N PHE A 116 -0.67 28.23 -6.78
CA PHE A 116 0.49 27.75 -7.52
C PHE A 116 0.32 27.97 -9.01
N VAL A 117 1.41 28.37 -9.67
CA VAL A 117 1.53 28.46 -11.12
C VAL A 117 2.84 27.80 -11.54
N LEU A 118 2.79 27.02 -12.62
CA LEU A 118 3.98 26.49 -13.26
C LEU A 118 4.58 27.59 -14.14
N GLU A 119 5.70 28.18 -13.71
CA GLU A 119 6.37 29.28 -14.41
C GLU A 119 7.36 28.78 -15.46
N SER A 120 8.05 27.69 -15.15
CA SER A 120 8.89 26.92 -16.07
C SER A 120 8.55 25.43 -15.94
N PRO A 121 9.03 24.54 -16.84
CA PRO A 121 8.67 23.12 -16.82
C PRO A 121 8.86 22.42 -15.46
N THR A 122 9.77 22.90 -14.62
CA THR A 122 10.10 22.30 -13.33
C THR A 122 10.03 23.29 -12.15
N GLN A 123 9.54 24.52 -12.35
CA GLN A 123 9.47 25.53 -11.29
C GLN A 123 8.03 25.96 -11.01
N LEU A 124 7.56 25.68 -9.80
CA LEU A 124 6.33 26.23 -9.25
C LEU A 124 6.62 27.53 -8.51
N VAL A 125 5.76 28.52 -8.74
CA VAL A 125 5.76 29.78 -7.98
C VAL A 125 4.39 30.01 -7.36
N ALA A 126 4.35 30.73 -6.24
CA ALA A 126 3.12 31.13 -5.57
C ALA A 126 2.81 32.60 -5.81
N LEU A 127 1.62 32.91 -6.33
CA LEU A 127 1.18 34.30 -6.54
C LEU A 127 -0.35 34.43 -6.51
N HIS A 128 -0.82 35.65 -6.23
CA HIS A 128 -2.21 36.03 -6.48
C HIS A 128 -2.44 36.13 -7.99
N LEU A 129 -3.43 35.39 -8.49
CA LEU A 129 -3.91 35.56 -9.86
C LEU A 129 -5.15 36.45 -9.84
N GLN A 130 -5.26 37.34 -10.83
CA GLN A 130 -6.42 38.21 -11.01
C GLN A 130 -6.94 38.12 -12.45
N GLY A 131 -8.27 38.18 -12.56
CA GLY A 131 -8.99 38.28 -13.83
C GLY A 131 -8.80 37.07 -14.77
N PRO A 132 -8.56 37.28 -16.07
CA PRO A 132 -8.56 36.21 -17.08
C PRO A 132 -7.40 35.21 -16.93
N SER A 133 -6.42 35.49 -16.05
CA SER A 133 -5.27 34.62 -15.81
C SER A 133 -5.57 33.38 -14.95
N ASN A 134 -6.79 33.24 -14.41
CA ASN A 134 -7.19 32.12 -13.54
C ASN A 134 -7.01 30.73 -14.17
N GLY A 135 -7.00 30.62 -15.51
CA GLY A 135 -6.72 29.37 -16.21
C GLY A 135 -5.31 28.81 -15.98
N ARG A 136 -4.38 29.61 -15.45
CA ARG A 136 -3.00 29.22 -15.14
C ARG A 136 -2.84 28.57 -13.76
N LYS A 137 -3.89 28.59 -12.93
CA LYS A 137 -3.87 27.99 -11.59
C LYS A 137 -3.59 26.50 -11.69
N VAL A 138 -2.53 26.06 -11.03
CA VAL A 138 -2.21 24.63 -10.87
C VAL A 138 -3.26 23.99 -9.97
N LYS A 139 -3.75 22.83 -10.40
CA LYS A 139 -4.51 21.92 -9.56
C LYS A 139 -3.61 20.77 -9.14
N LEU A 140 -3.69 20.36 -7.88
CA LEU A 140 -2.95 19.18 -7.41
C LEU A 140 -3.78 17.94 -7.65
N ASN A 141 -3.16 16.88 -8.15
CA ASN A 141 -3.69 15.53 -8.09
C ASN A 141 -3.00 14.79 -6.94
N ILE A 142 -3.69 14.71 -5.80
CA ILE A 142 -3.17 14.13 -4.57
C ILE A 142 -3.42 12.63 -4.61
N ALA A 143 -2.36 11.83 -4.72
CA ALA A 143 -2.41 10.37 -4.61
C ALA A 143 -2.32 9.96 -3.14
N LEU A 144 -3.29 9.20 -2.65
CA LEU A 144 -3.37 8.76 -1.26
C LEU A 144 -2.76 7.37 -1.10
N TYR A 145 -2.02 7.18 -0.01
CA TYR A 145 -1.40 5.92 0.34
C TYR A 145 -1.87 5.40 1.69
N ARG A 146 -1.62 4.11 1.92
CA ARG A 146 -1.64 3.51 3.26
C ARG A 146 -0.23 3.08 3.63
N PRO A 147 0.29 3.47 4.80
CA PRO A 147 1.56 2.97 5.27
C PRO A 147 1.46 1.47 5.57
N ARG A 148 2.60 0.80 5.57
CA ARG A 148 2.69 -0.57 6.09
C ARG A 148 2.25 -0.58 7.56
N SER A 149 1.38 -1.53 7.92
CA SER A 149 0.61 -1.62 9.17
C SER A 149 1.42 -1.76 10.47
N SER A 150 2.73 -1.52 10.45
CA SER A 150 3.63 -1.64 11.61
C SER A 150 4.40 -0.35 11.94
N GLN A 151 4.29 0.73 11.14
CA GLN A 151 5.05 1.97 11.37
C GLN A 151 4.24 3.13 11.94
N GLY A 152 2.98 2.92 12.31
CA GLY A 152 2.16 3.96 12.92
C GLY A 152 1.30 3.39 14.03
N GLY A 153 1.51 3.87 15.26
CA GLY A 153 0.55 3.67 16.33
C GLY A 153 -0.83 4.24 15.92
N PRO A 154 -1.93 3.68 16.44
CA PRO A 154 -3.26 4.19 16.14
C PRO A 154 -3.36 5.67 16.59
N GLY A 155 -3.55 6.60 15.65
CA GLY A 155 -4.03 7.95 15.98
C GLY A 155 -3.20 9.16 15.56
N THR A 156 -2.15 9.06 14.73
CA THR A 156 -1.38 10.28 14.36
C THR A 156 -2.13 11.23 13.41
N GLY A 157 -3.23 10.80 12.78
CA GLY A 157 -4.00 11.65 11.86
C GLY A 157 -3.27 12.01 10.55
N GLN A 158 -2.04 11.53 10.38
CA GLN A 158 -1.19 11.81 9.23
C GLN A 158 -1.55 10.90 8.05
N VAL A 159 -1.85 11.49 6.90
CA VAL A 159 -2.19 10.72 5.69
C VAL A 159 -1.03 10.83 4.70
N PRO A 160 -0.31 9.73 4.36
CA PRO A 160 0.74 9.78 3.37
C PRO A 160 0.15 10.00 1.97
N VAL A 161 0.71 10.97 1.26
CA VAL A 161 0.28 11.40 -0.06
C VAL A 161 1.46 11.69 -0.97
N ALA A 162 1.26 11.55 -2.29
CA ALA A 162 2.14 12.14 -3.30
C ALA A 162 1.39 13.27 -4.01
N LEU A 163 2.09 14.36 -4.30
CA LEU A 163 1.50 15.60 -4.82
C LEU A 163 1.86 15.76 -6.30
N GLY A 164 0.95 15.37 -7.19
CA GLY A 164 1.13 15.52 -8.63
C GLY A 164 0.55 16.82 -9.17
N ILE A 165 1.11 17.36 -10.24
CA ILE A 165 0.59 18.54 -10.94
C ILE A 165 -0.42 18.08 -11.99
N LYS A 166 -1.71 18.40 -11.81
CA LYS A 166 -2.77 17.93 -12.72
C LYS A 166 -2.53 18.43 -14.14
N GLY A 167 -2.59 17.51 -15.11
CA GLY A 167 -2.32 17.80 -16.52
C GLY A 167 -0.86 17.64 -16.92
N TYR A 168 0.03 17.38 -15.95
CA TYR A 168 1.46 17.15 -16.18
C TYR A 168 1.84 15.81 -15.51
N GLN A 169 2.90 15.16 -16.01
CA GLN A 169 3.46 13.95 -15.40
C GLN A 169 4.49 14.29 -14.31
N LEU A 170 4.28 15.40 -13.60
CA LEU A 170 5.21 15.95 -12.62
C LEU A 170 4.69 15.71 -11.20
N TYR A 171 5.59 15.30 -10.31
CA TYR A 171 5.34 15.14 -8.89
C TYR A 171 6.33 15.97 -8.07
N MET A 172 5.85 16.53 -6.97
CA MET A 172 6.70 17.13 -5.97
C MET A 172 7.53 16.04 -5.27
N SER A 173 8.79 16.34 -5.03
CA SER A 173 9.72 15.49 -4.31
C SER A 173 10.68 16.34 -3.48
N CYS A 174 11.17 15.79 -2.37
CA CYS A 174 12.22 16.43 -1.59
C CYS A 174 13.53 15.68 -1.76
N VAL A 175 14.62 16.39 -2.08
CA VAL A 175 15.96 15.81 -2.24
C VAL A 175 16.98 16.65 -1.50
N MET A 176 18.13 16.06 -1.17
CA MET A 176 19.26 16.82 -0.65
C MET A 176 19.95 17.54 -1.82
N SER A 177 20.11 18.87 -1.72
CA SER A 177 20.90 19.66 -2.66
C SER A 177 21.99 20.40 -1.91
N GLY A 178 23.23 19.93 -2.05
CA GLY A 178 24.33 20.38 -1.20
C GLY A 178 24.11 19.93 0.24
N ALA A 179 23.93 20.88 1.16
CA ALA A 179 23.78 20.63 2.60
C ALA A 179 22.33 20.76 3.11
N GLU A 180 21.38 21.18 2.26
CA GLU A 180 20.00 21.44 2.67
C GLU A 180 19.01 20.66 1.79
N PRO A 181 17.88 20.22 2.37
CA PRO A 181 16.82 19.61 1.58
C PRO A 181 16.09 20.68 0.78
N VAL A 182 15.75 20.35 -0.47
CA VAL A 182 15.03 21.22 -1.38
C VAL A 182 13.83 20.51 -1.98
N LEU A 183 12.81 21.30 -2.33
CA LEU A 183 11.66 20.83 -3.09
C LEU A 183 11.98 20.91 -4.59
N GLN A 184 11.64 19.87 -5.33
CA GLN A 184 11.74 19.88 -6.80
C GLN A 184 10.56 19.17 -7.45
N LEU A 185 10.37 19.42 -8.75
CA LEU A 185 9.45 18.67 -9.60
C LEU A 185 10.21 17.62 -10.40
N GLU A 186 9.82 16.36 -10.25
CA GLU A 186 10.35 15.23 -11.03
C GLU A 186 9.26 14.65 -11.92
N GLU A 187 9.64 14.25 -13.14
CA GLU A 187 8.78 13.43 -13.98
C GLU A 187 8.80 11.99 -13.46
N ALA A 188 7.62 11.48 -13.07
CA ALA A 188 7.53 10.16 -12.47
C ALA A 188 6.15 9.53 -12.62
N ASP A 189 6.12 8.19 -12.63
CA ASP A 189 4.89 7.42 -12.45
C ASP A 189 4.78 6.95 -11.01
N ILE A 190 4.14 7.78 -10.18
CA ILE A 190 3.99 7.54 -8.74
C ILE A 190 2.62 6.91 -8.42
N ARG A 191 1.69 6.70 -9.37
CA ARG A 191 0.34 6.13 -9.07
C ARG A 191 0.35 4.61 -8.91
N ARG A 192 1.28 4.10 -8.11
CA ARG A 192 1.57 2.70 -7.86
C ARG A 192 2.13 2.56 -6.45
N ASP A 193 2.32 1.32 -6.01
CA ASP A 193 2.92 1.08 -4.70
C ASP A 193 4.35 1.63 -4.65
N ILE A 194 4.72 2.19 -3.49
CA ILE A 194 6.06 2.71 -3.22
C ILE A 194 6.87 1.58 -2.61
N GLU A 195 7.82 1.06 -3.38
CA GLU A 195 8.53 -0.18 -3.04
C GLU A 195 9.86 0.06 -2.31
N SER A 196 10.47 1.24 -2.45
CA SER A 196 11.79 1.55 -1.90
C SER A 196 11.80 2.82 -1.05
N GLU A 197 12.77 2.92 -0.14
CA GLU A 197 13.00 4.13 0.66
C GLU A 197 13.40 5.33 -0.19
N GLU A 198 14.09 5.12 -1.32
CA GLU A 198 14.45 6.18 -2.26
C GLU A 198 13.22 6.89 -2.83
N MET A 199 12.13 6.14 -3.05
CA MET A 199 10.86 6.66 -3.56
C MET A 199 10.04 7.38 -2.47
N THR A 200 10.42 7.29 -1.19
CA THR A 200 9.82 8.06 -0.10
C THR A 200 10.01 9.56 -0.28
N ARG A 201 10.97 10.01 -1.12
CA ARG A 201 11.12 11.42 -1.50
C ARG A 201 9.87 12.07 -2.08
N PHE A 202 8.99 11.27 -2.69
CA PHE A 202 7.70 11.72 -3.24
C PHE A 202 6.57 11.77 -2.22
N ILE A 203 6.79 11.26 -1.02
CA ILE A 203 5.75 11.13 0.01
C ILE A 203 5.80 12.33 0.95
N PHE A 204 4.62 12.89 1.16
CA PHE A 204 4.33 13.91 2.14
C PHE A 204 3.26 13.41 3.09
N TYR A 205 3.33 13.76 4.36
CA TYR A 205 2.23 13.61 5.28
C TYR A 205 1.32 14.82 5.19
N ARG A 206 0.08 14.59 4.72
CA ARG A 206 -1.00 15.56 4.76
C ARG A 206 -1.51 15.66 6.20
N LEU A 207 -1.39 16.85 6.77
CA LEU A 207 -1.82 17.19 8.13
C LEU A 207 -3.00 18.15 8.04
N ASP A 208 -4.22 17.63 8.14
CA ASP A 208 -5.43 18.45 8.13
C ASP A 208 -5.72 19.00 9.54
N SER A 209 -6.13 20.27 9.62
CA SER A 209 -6.71 20.91 10.81
C SER A 209 -8.22 21.09 10.55
N PRO A 210 -9.09 20.14 10.95
CA PRO A 210 -10.50 20.19 10.60
C PRO A 210 -11.25 21.39 11.19
N ALA A 211 -10.79 21.90 12.34
CA ALA A 211 -11.40 23.05 13.00
C ALA A 211 -11.17 24.36 12.21
N GLU A 212 -10.01 24.48 11.57
CA GLU A 212 -9.62 25.67 10.81
C GLU A 212 -9.87 25.51 9.31
N GLY A 213 -10.11 24.28 8.83
CA GLY A 213 -10.27 23.98 7.41
C GLY A 213 -8.95 24.06 6.62
N THR A 214 -7.81 24.00 7.31
CA THR A 214 -6.48 24.16 6.73
C THR A 214 -5.71 22.84 6.67
N THR A 215 -4.63 22.82 5.90
CA THR A 215 -3.77 21.66 5.69
C THR A 215 -2.31 22.09 5.63
N ARG A 216 -1.41 21.26 6.19
CA ARG A 216 0.05 21.34 5.98
C ARG A 216 0.56 20.05 5.34
N PHE A 217 1.70 20.13 4.66
CA PHE A 217 2.34 18.98 4.02
C PHE A 217 3.77 18.84 4.53
N GLU A 218 4.03 17.82 5.33
CA GLU A 218 5.36 17.49 5.86
C GLU A 218 6.06 16.48 4.95
N SER A 219 7.35 16.62 4.68
CA SER A 219 8.11 15.64 3.91
C SER A 219 8.32 14.35 4.71
N ALA A 220 8.05 13.20 4.10
CA ALA A 220 8.38 11.91 4.72
C ALA A 220 9.89 11.61 4.67
N ALA A 221 10.59 12.08 3.62
CA ALA A 221 12.04 11.91 3.49
C ALA A 221 12.84 12.86 4.40
N PHE A 222 12.26 14.01 4.75
CA PHE A 222 12.87 15.00 5.64
C PHE A 222 11.87 15.43 6.73
N PRO A 223 11.70 14.63 7.80
CA PRO A 223 10.78 14.96 8.89
C PRO A 223 11.05 16.35 9.48
N GLY A 224 9.99 17.07 9.84
CA GLY A 224 10.02 18.45 10.29
C GLY A 224 10.11 19.49 9.16
N TRP A 225 10.29 19.09 7.90
CA TRP A 225 10.27 20.01 6.75
C TRP A 225 8.91 20.04 6.08
N PHE A 226 8.36 21.23 5.88
CA PHE A 226 7.03 21.47 5.33
C PHE A 226 7.11 22.20 4.00
N ILE A 227 6.22 21.88 3.06
CA ILE A 227 6.04 22.70 1.86
C ILE A 227 5.65 24.11 2.28
N CYS A 228 6.31 25.12 1.72
CA CYS A 228 6.07 26.51 2.04
C CYS A 228 6.11 27.44 0.82
N THR A 229 5.48 28.59 0.95
CA THR A 229 5.57 29.74 0.04
C THR A 229 6.22 30.93 0.74
N SER A 230 6.80 31.84 -0.04
CA SER A 230 7.26 33.13 0.48
C SER A 230 6.09 34.04 0.81
N LEU A 231 6.31 34.98 1.73
CA LEU A 231 5.40 36.12 1.92
C LEU A 231 5.34 37.01 0.67
N GLN A 232 6.42 37.05 -0.11
CA GLN A 232 6.46 37.80 -1.36
C GLN A 232 5.82 36.99 -2.51
N PRO A 233 5.02 37.62 -3.38
CA PRO A 233 4.43 36.95 -4.52
C PRO A 233 5.48 36.59 -5.58
N ARG A 234 5.14 35.60 -6.41
CA ARG A 234 5.95 35.09 -7.52
C ARG A 234 7.34 34.63 -7.07
N GLN A 235 7.42 34.03 -5.90
CA GLN A 235 8.61 33.33 -5.43
C GLN A 235 8.41 31.82 -5.59
N PRO A 236 9.51 31.05 -5.76
CA PRO A 236 9.44 29.59 -5.84
C PRO A 236 8.74 28.97 -4.63
N VAL A 237 7.97 27.91 -4.87
CA VAL A 237 7.48 27.03 -3.80
C VAL A 237 8.65 26.18 -3.33
N GLY A 238 8.84 26.09 -2.01
CA GLY A 238 9.98 25.40 -1.40
C GLY A 238 9.56 24.54 -0.21
N ILE A 239 10.54 24.21 0.63
CA ILE A 239 10.32 23.57 1.93
C ILE A 239 11.05 24.33 3.05
N THR A 240 10.55 24.22 4.28
CA THR A 240 11.10 24.88 5.47
C THR A 240 10.97 24.01 6.70
N ASN A 241 11.91 24.10 7.65
CA ASN A 241 11.80 23.51 8.98
C ASN A 241 11.26 24.49 10.05
N GLN A 242 10.90 25.70 9.64
CA GLN A 242 10.30 26.75 10.48
C GLN A 242 8.98 27.21 9.86
N PRO A 243 7.93 26.36 9.88
CA PRO A 243 6.66 26.67 9.24
C PRO A 243 6.00 27.91 9.87
N ASP A 244 5.45 28.77 9.03
CA ASP A 244 4.63 29.93 9.41
C ASP A 244 5.34 31.02 10.24
N GLN A 245 6.69 31.02 10.31
CA GLN A 245 7.46 32.08 10.98
C GLN A 245 7.77 33.28 10.07
N VAL A 246 8.38 33.02 8.91
CA VAL A 246 8.75 34.03 7.88
C VAL A 246 8.37 33.58 6.47
N ASN A 247 7.53 32.55 6.39
CA ASN A 247 7.02 31.87 5.21
C ASN A 247 5.58 31.44 5.51
N ILE A 248 4.87 30.89 4.53
CA ILE A 248 3.54 30.30 4.74
C ILE A 248 3.62 28.82 4.40
N ALA A 249 3.37 27.95 5.37
CA ALA A 249 3.33 26.50 5.21
C ALA A 249 1.90 25.93 5.36
N THR A 250 0.92 26.82 5.55
CA THR A 250 -0.50 26.48 5.77
C THR A 250 -1.34 26.79 4.54
N TYR A 251 -2.18 25.83 4.15
CA TYR A 251 -2.93 25.84 2.89
C TYR A 251 -4.42 25.55 3.10
N GLU A 252 -5.26 26.02 2.18
CA GLU A 252 -6.65 25.63 2.02
C GLU A 252 -6.80 24.74 0.78
N LEU A 253 -7.52 23.63 0.92
CA LEU A 253 -7.77 22.68 -0.17
C LEU A 253 -9.25 22.61 -0.51
N SER A 254 -9.59 22.80 -1.79
CA SER A 254 -10.98 22.67 -2.27
C SER A 254 -11.08 21.54 -3.30
N ARG A 255 -12.01 20.60 -3.06
CA ARG A 255 -12.24 19.46 -3.98
C ARG A 255 -12.88 19.93 -5.29
N HIS A 256 -12.44 19.31 -6.38
CA HIS A 256 -13.14 19.32 -7.68
C HIS A 256 -13.87 18.00 -7.91
#